data_AF-A0A7M1USR0-F1
#
_entry.id   AF-A0A7M1USR0-F1
#
_cell.length_a   1.000
_cell.length_b   1.000
_cell.length_c   1.000
_cell.angle_alpha   90.00
_cell.angle_beta   90.00
_cell.angle_gamma   90.00
#
_symmetry.space_group_name_H-M   'P 1'
#
loop_
_entity.id
_entity.type
_entity.pdbx_description
1 polymer ?
#
loop_
_entity_poly.entity_id
_entity_poly.type
_entity_poly.pdbx_seq_one_letter_code
_entity_poly.pdbx_strand_id
1 'polypeptide(L)'
;MDDEVFELLKKLLSKPEKKYKPEVGLELDTIGPESPNGIYVYDEKKERWVLKYLNGEFFQPWEDGLFVVYFDNAKCPACRAYDTYWYPFVKLIGSTFRNAHYVIILCDWFAKECDSEIARGSFQKYDVHASPTTLLLYSSNGKIVLQDKLEGVKRMDQLADSIQGFVDKALKTIELQPGGGSSNS
;
A
#
# COMPACT_ATOMS: atom_id res chain seq x y z
N MET A 1 8.09 46.40 3.28
CA MET A 1 8.72 45.67 4.41
C MET A 1 8.18 44.23 4.51
N ASP A 2 7.11 43.89 3.78
CA ASP A 2 6.50 42.55 3.81
C ASP A 2 7.09 41.55 2.79
N ASP A 3 7.62 42.04 1.67
CA ASP A 3 8.14 41.17 0.60
C ASP A 3 9.43 40.42 1.00
N GLU A 4 10.30 41.05 1.79
CA GLU A 4 11.52 40.40 2.28
C GLU A 4 11.23 39.31 3.31
N VAL A 5 10.23 39.52 4.18
CA VAL A 5 9.79 38.50 5.15
C VAL A 5 9.14 37.33 4.42
N PHE A 6 8.36 37.59 3.37
CA PHE A 6 7.74 36.57 2.54
C PHE A 6 8.76 35.76 1.73
N GLU A 7 9.80 36.41 1.18
CA GLU A 7 10.89 35.73 0.50
C GLU A 7 11.81 34.96 1.45
N LEU A 8 11.99 35.45 2.69
CA LEU A 8 12.70 34.71 3.74
C LEU A 8 11.90 33.47 4.17
N LEU A 9 10.58 33.60 4.33
CA LEU A 9 9.67 32.49 4.59
C LEU A 9 9.70 31.46 3.46
N LYS A 10 9.63 31.88 2.19
CA LYS A 10 9.81 30.97 1.05
C LYS A 10 11.15 30.26 1.11
N LYS A 11 12.26 30.95 1.39
CA LYS A 11 13.59 30.35 1.50
C LYS A 11 13.73 29.38 2.67
N LEU A 12 13.06 29.66 3.80
CA LEU A 12 13.05 28.79 4.98
C LEU A 12 12.15 27.56 4.79
N LEU A 13 11.06 27.71 4.02
CA LEU A 13 10.14 26.64 3.64
C LEU A 13 10.69 25.81 2.47
N SER A 14 11.49 26.41 1.58
CA SER A 14 12.11 25.75 0.43
C SER A 14 13.39 25.00 0.78
N LYS A 15 13.49 24.41 1.98
CA LYS A 15 14.54 23.41 2.22
C LYS A 15 14.40 22.39 1.09
N PRO A 16 15.48 22.06 0.35
CA PRO A 16 15.40 20.98 -0.62
C PRO A 16 14.96 19.75 0.16
N GLU A 17 13.73 19.29 -0.10
CA GLU A 17 13.23 18.07 0.51
C GLU A 17 14.23 16.99 0.15
N LYS A 18 14.93 16.48 1.17
CA LYS A 18 15.95 15.46 0.97
C LYS A 18 15.21 14.18 0.58
N LYS A 19 14.99 14.01 -0.72
CA LYS A 19 14.40 12.78 -1.26
C LYS A 19 15.38 11.63 -1.06
N TYR A 20 14.88 10.49 -0.62
CA TYR A 20 15.69 9.28 -0.59
C TYR A 20 16.01 8.84 -2.02
N LYS A 21 17.15 8.16 -2.20
CA LYS A 21 17.49 7.59 -3.50
C LYS A 21 16.63 6.36 -3.78
N PRO A 22 16.12 6.18 -5.02
CA PRO A 22 15.38 4.97 -5.40
C PRO A 22 16.32 3.77 -5.47
N GLU A 23 16.43 3.02 -4.38
CA GLU A 23 17.26 1.83 -4.28
C GLU A 23 16.47 0.68 -3.66
N VAL A 24 16.40 -0.46 -4.36
CA VAL A 24 15.75 -1.67 -3.83
C VAL A 24 16.48 -2.10 -2.55
N GLY A 25 15.72 -2.34 -1.50
CA GLY A 25 16.25 -2.61 -0.17
C GLY A 25 16.30 -1.39 0.74
N LEU A 26 15.94 -0.18 0.27
CA LEU A 26 15.74 0.99 1.12
C LEU A 26 14.71 0.67 2.22
N GLU A 27 15.11 0.83 3.47
CA GLU A 27 14.27 0.58 4.65
C GLU A 27 13.85 1.89 5.31
N LEU A 28 12.56 2.04 5.62
CA LEU A 28 11.96 3.26 6.18
C LEU A 28 10.95 2.92 7.28
N ASP A 29 10.76 3.82 8.25
CA ASP A 29 9.70 3.69 9.27
C ASP A 29 8.30 3.94 8.70
N THR A 30 8.22 4.89 7.78
CA THR A 30 7.00 5.35 7.10
C THR A 30 7.34 5.76 5.68
N ILE A 31 6.35 5.68 4.79
CA ILE A 31 6.45 6.05 3.38
C ILE A 31 5.73 7.39 3.15
N GLY A 32 6.43 8.32 2.51
CA GLY A 32 6.01 9.72 2.45
C GLY A 32 6.45 10.46 1.19
N PRO A 33 6.19 11.77 1.08
CA PRO A 33 6.52 12.57 -0.10
C PRO A 33 8.00 12.61 -0.48
N GLU A 34 8.88 12.39 0.49
CA GLU A 34 10.32 12.28 0.32
C GLU A 34 10.78 10.87 -0.12
N SER A 35 9.88 9.88 -0.06
CA SER A 35 10.14 8.50 -0.46
C SER A 35 10.06 8.35 -1.99
N PRO A 36 10.91 7.48 -2.59
CA PRO A 36 10.81 7.13 -4.00
C PRO A 36 9.46 6.53 -4.38
N ASN A 37 8.99 6.84 -5.58
CA ASN A 37 7.90 6.07 -6.19
C ASN A 37 8.30 4.59 -6.29
N GLY A 38 7.38 3.67 -6.01
CA GLY A 38 7.67 2.24 -5.98
C GLY A 38 6.70 1.41 -5.16
N ILE A 39 7.03 0.13 -5.01
CA ILE A 39 6.27 -0.81 -4.19
C ILE A 39 7.07 -1.15 -2.94
N TYR A 40 6.47 -0.84 -1.80
CA TYR A 40 7.00 -1.11 -0.49
C TYR A 40 6.26 -2.27 0.15
N VAL A 41 6.99 -3.15 0.82
CA VAL A 41 6.43 -4.27 1.57
C VAL A 41 6.86 -4.12 3.03
N TYR A 42 5.91 -4.30 3.95
CA TYR A 42 6.22 -4.28 5.36
C TYR A 42 6.95 -5.56 5.78
N ASP A 43 8.12 -5.40 6.40
CA ASP A 43 8.89 -6.48 7.02
C ASP A 43 8.57 -6.48 8.53
N GLU A 44 7.74 -7.42 8.95
CA GLU A 44 7.30 -7.54 10.36
C GLU A 44 8.47 -7.81 11.32
N LYS A 45 9.53 -8.51 10.88
CA LYS A 45 10.66 -8.85 11.76
C LYS A 45 11.52 -7.63 12.05
N LYS A 46 11.64 -6.73 11.07
CA LYS A 46 12.39 -5.48 11.20
C LYS A 46 11.52 -4.32 11.67
N GLU A 47 10.21 -4.48 11.58
CA GLU A 47 9.20 -3.42 11.74
C GLU A 47 9.41 -2.23 10.78
N ARG A 48 9.91 -2.51 9.56
CA ARG A 48 10.27 -1.51 8.54
C ARG A 48 9.49 -1.72 7.24
N TRP A 49 9.24 -0.65 6.52
CA TRP A 49 8.84 -0.71 5.11
C TRP A 49 10.09 -0.84 4.24
N VAL A 50 10.09 -1.80 3.33
CA VAL A 50 11.21 -2.05 2.43
C VAL A 50 10.78 -1.78 1.01
N LEU A 51 11.48 -0.91 0.30
CA LEU A 51 11.30 -0.72 -1.14
C LEU A 51 11.72 -2.01 -1.85
N LYS A 52 10.74 -2.78 -2.34
CA LYS A 52 10.99 -4.08 -2.97
C LYS A 52 11.08 -3.98 -4.48
N TYR A 53 10.26 -3.14 -5.10
CA TYR A 53 10.14 -3.11 -6.56
C TYR A 53 10.10 -1.68 -7.10
N LEU A 54 10.93 -1.43 -8.11
CA LEU A 54 10.97 -0.18 -8.88
C LEU A 54 10.50 -0.38 -10.33
N ASN A 55 10.81 -1.54 -10.90
CA ASN A 55 10.56 -1.90 -12.30
C ASN A 55 9.67 -3.15 -12.39
N GLY A 56 9.05 -3.35 -13.56
CA GLY A 56 8.08 -4.42 -13.81
C GLY A 56 6.75 -3.86 -14.33
N GLU A 57 5.84 -4.75 -14.74
CA GLU A 57 4.56 -4.32 -15.32
C GLU A 57 3.59 -3.78 -14.29
N PHE A 58 3.21 -4.58 -13.29
CA PHE A 58 2.31 -4.20 -12.21
C PHE A 58 2.46 -5.15 -11.02
N PHE A 59 1.96 -4.74 -9.87
CA PHE A 59 1.97 -5.53 -8.63
C PHE A 59 1.18 -6.84 -8.80
N GLN A 60 1.80 -7.96 -8.44
CA GLN A 60 1.14 -9.26 -8.34
C GLN A 60 1.46 -9.89 -6.97
N PRO A 61 0.48 -10.55 -6.33
CA PRO A 61 0.74 -11.43 -5.18
C PRO A 61 1.85 -12.43 -5.49
N TRP A 62 2.83 -12.54 -4.61
CA TRP A 62 3.98 -13.45 -4.78
C TRP A 62 3.80 -14.81 -4.07
N GLU A 63 2.80 -14.92 -3.19
CA GLU A 63 2.43 -16.14 -2.48
C GLU A 63 0.93 -16.19 -2.22
N ASP A 64 0.48 -17.28 -1.60
CA ASP A 64 -0.91 -17.45 -1.18
C ASP A 64 -1.16 -16.70 0.13
N GLY A 65 -2.32 -16.05 0.24
CA GLY A 65 -2.69 -15.29 1.42
C GLY A 65 -3.40 -13.99 1.11
N LEU A 66 -3.56 -13.19 2.16
CA LEU A 66 -4.19 -11.86 2.10
C LEU A 66 -3.13 -10.83 1.73
N PHE A 67 -3.40 -10.00 0.73
CA PHE A 67 -2.63 -8.81 0.45
C PHE A 67 -3.50 -7.58 0.71
N VAL A 68 -3.03 -6.72 1.60
CA VAL A 68 -3.66 -5.43 1.93
C VAL A 68 -2.79 -4.35 1.32
N VAL A 69 -3.23 -3.80 0.20
CA VAL A 69 -2.43 -2.93 -0.66
C VAL A 69 -2.96 -1.50 -0.56
N TYR A 70 -2.18 -0.61 0.02
CA TYR A 70 -2.47 0.82 0.08
C TYR A 70 -1.90 1.53 -1.15
N PHE A 71 -2.78 2.04 -2.01
CA PHE A 71 -2.43 2.97 -3.08
C PHE A 71 -2.34 4.39 -2.52
N ASP A 72 -1.12 4.88 -2.49
CA ASP A 72 -0.74 6.15 -1.89
C ASP A 72 -0.22 7.12 -2.96
N ASN A 73 -0.56 8.39 -2.79
CA ASN A 73 -0.06 9.48 -3.61
C ASN A 73 0.67 10.49 -2.72
N ALA A 74 1.94 10.77 -3.02
CA ALA A 74 2.75 11.71 -2.24
C ALA A 74 2.11 13.09 -2.10
N LYS A 75 1.48 13.59 -3.18
CA LYS A 75 0.87 14.93 -3.23
C LYS A 75 -0.58 14.95 -2.74
N CYS A 76 -1.11 13.84 -2.21
CA CYS A 76 -2.50 13.70 -1.77
C CYS A 76 -2.66 13.99 -0.26
N PRO A 77 -3.34 15.10 0.14
CA PRO A 77 -3.52 15.43 1.56
C PRO A 77 -4.35 14.39 2.32
N ALA A 78 -5.37 13.81 1.69
CA ALA A 78 -6.19 12.76 2.31
C ALA A 78 -5.38 11.48 2.59
N CYS A 79 -4.37 11.20 1.76
CA CYS A 79 -3.46 10.09 1.93
C CYS A 79 -2.55 10.32 3.15
N ARG A 80 -2.01 11.55 3.29
CA ARG A 80 -1.28 11.96 4.50
C ARG A 80 -2.12 11.87 5.77
N ALA A 81 -3.42 12.16 5.68
CA ALA A 81 -4.34 11.95 6.80
C ALA A 81 -4.54 10.46 7.10
N TYR A 82 -4.62 9.60 6.08
CA TYR A 82 -4.80 8.16 6.26
C TYR A 82 -3.59 7.47 6.88
N ASP A 83 -2.37 7.97 6.64
CA ASP A 83 -1.14 7.48 7.27
C ASP A 83 -1.23 7.40 8.80
N THR A 84 -1.97 8.33 9.41
CA THR A 84 -2.19 8.37 10.87
C THR A 84 -2.95 7.13 11.40
N TYR A 85 -3.69 6.44 10.55
CA TYR A 85 -4.38 5.19 10.85
C TYR A 85 -3.66 3.98 10.26
N TRP A 86 -3.14 4.10 9.03
CA TRP A 86 -2.51 3.00 8.31
C TRP A 86 -1.29 2.44 9.02
N TYR A 87 -0.33 3.29 9.41
CA TYR A 87 0.91 2.79 10.03
C TYR A 87 0.67 2.15 11.40
N PRO A 88 -0.12 2.76 12.32
CA PRO A 88 -0.49 2.09 13.56
C PRO A 88 -1.32 0.82 13.34
N PHE A 89 -2.20 0.78 12.34
CA PHE A 89 -2.95 -0.44 12.01
C PHE A 89 -2.02 -1.59 11.66
N VAL A 90 -1.09 -1.38 10.72
CA VAL A 90 -0.15 -2.43 10.29
C VAL A 90 0.69 -2.92 11.47
N LYS A 91 1.20 -2.00 12.31
CA LYS A 91 2.04 -2.35 13.46
C LYS A 91 1.29 -3.05 14.60
N LEU A 92 0.09 -2.60 14.94
CA LEU A 92 -0.60 -3.01 16.16
C LEU A 92 -1.66 -4.11 15.93
N ILE A 93 -2.27 -4.12 14.76
CA ILE A 93 -3.41 -5.00 14.42
C ILE A 93 -3.03 -5.96 13.29
N GLY A 94 -2.13 -5.58 12.40
CA GLY A 94 -1.87 -6.30 11.17
C GLY A 94 -1.52 -7.77 11.37
N SER A 95 -0.71 -8.07 12.39
CA SER A 95 -0.28 -9.44 12.73
C SER A 95 -1.42 -10.36 13.21
N THR A 96 -2.61 -9.84 13.49
CA THR A 96 -3.79 -10.67 13.82
C THR A 96 -4.35 -11.38 12.61
N PHE A 97 -4.11 -10.87 11.40
CA PHE A 97 -4.48 -11.50 10.14
C PHE A 97 -3.37 -12.45 9.67
N ARG A 98 -3.59 -13.76 9.80
CA ARG A 98 -2.61 -14.77 9.39
C ARG A 98 -2.35 -14.71 7.89
N ASN A 99 -1.08 -14.89 7.51
CA ASN A 99 -0.61 -14.84 6.12
C ASN A 99 -1.07 -13.56 5.40
N ALA A 100 -1.00 -12.43 6.11
CA ALA A 100 -1.26 -11.12 5.56
C ALA A 100 0.04 -10.44 5.09
N HIS A 101 -0.05 -9.76 3.96
CA HIS A 101 1.04 -8.99 3.38
C HIS A 101 0.58 -7.54 3.24
N TYR A 102 1.26 -6.64 3.94
CA TYR A 102 1.00 -5.21 3.88
C TYR A 102 1.91 -4.56 2.85
N VAL A 103 1.30 -3.91 1.86
CA VAL A 103 1.98 -3.34 0.70
C VAL A 103 1.56 -1.88 0.54
N ILE A 104 2.51 -1.00 0.23
CA ILE A 104 2.23 0.36 -0.22
C ILE A 104 2.70 0.48 -1.66
N ILE A 105 1.84 1.02 -2.52
CA ILE A 105 2.18 1.39 -3.89
C ILE A 105 2.15 2.91 -3.94
N LEU A 106 3.33 3.51 -4.02
CA LEU A 106 3.52 4.95 -3.99
C LEU A 106 3.79 5.49 -5.40
N CYS A 107 3.00 6.49 -5.79
CA CYS A 107 3.29 7.42 -6.88
C CYS A 107 3.22 8.87 -6.36
N ASP A 108 3.65 9.86 -7.15
CA ASP A 108 3.49 11.26 -6.76
C ASP A 108 2.05 11.73 -6.95
N TRP A 109 1.46 11.39 -8.11
CA TRP A 109 0.06 11.68 -8.46
C TRP A 109 -0.49 10.68 -9.50
N PHE A 110 -1.00 9.56 -9.00
CA PHE A 110 -1.53 8.42 -9.77
C PHE A 110 -0.53 7.94 -10.84
N ALA A 111 -1.04 7.31 -11.89
CA ALA A 111 -0.22 6.88 -13.02
C ALA A 111 0.37 8.05 -13.85
N LYS A 112 -0.13 9.28 -13.65
CA LYS A 112 0.28 10.46 -14.44
C LYS A 112 1.63 11.00 -14.02
N GLU A 113 1.92 10.98 -12.72
CA GLU A 113 3.18 11.45 -12.15
C GLU A 113 3.75 10.33 -11.28
N CYS A 114 4.49 9.42 -11.93
CA CYS A 114 5.07 8.26 -11.27
C CYS A 114 6.31 7.77 -12.02
N ASP A 115 7.45 7.84 -11.32
CA ASP A 115 8.77 7.48 -11.85
C ASP A 115 9.11 5.98 -11.70
N SER A 116 8.27 5.22 -10.99
CA SER A 116 8.35 3.76 -10.93
C SER A 116 7.37 3.12 -11.91
N GLU A 117 7.90 2.30 -12.82
CA GLU A 117 7.10 1.63 -13.86
C GLU A 117 6.07 0.68 -13.24
N ILE A 118 6.49 -0.12 -12.26
CA ILE A 118 5.62 -1.12 -11.63
C ILE A 118 4.54 -0.46 -10.76
N ALA A 119 4.87 0.64 -10.08
CA ALA A 119 3.87 1.39 -9.32
C ALA A 119 2.84 2.03 -10.26
N ARG A 120 3.30 2.70 -11.33
CA ARG A 120 2.45 3.28 -12.38
C ARG A 120 1.52 2.24 -13.00
N GLY A 121 2.07 1.10 -13.41
CA GLY A 121 1.29 0.04 -14.02
C GLY A 121 0.33 -0.62 -13.03
N SER A 122 0.61 -0.61 -11.72
CA SER A 122 -0.34 -1.03 -10.70
C SER A 122 -1.56 -0.10 -10.61
N PHE A 123 -1.34 1.22 -10.58
CA PHE A 123 -2.44 2.19 -10.60
C PHE A 123 -3.35 1.99 -11.82
N GLN A 124 -2.76 1.71 -12.99
CA GLN A 124 -3.49 1.43 -14.23
C GLN A 124 -4.21 0.09 -14.19
N LYS A 125 -3.52 -0.98 -13.80
CA LYS A 125 -4.04 -2.35 -13.79
C LYS A 125 -5.25 -2.50 -12.87
N TYR A 126 -5.16 -1.91 -11.69
CA TYR A 126 -6.20 -1.99 -10.66
C TYR A 126 -7.23 -0.87 -10.76
N ASP A 127 -7.17 -0.04 -11.80
CA ASP A 127 -8.14 1.01 -12.11
C ASP A 127 -8.40 1.92 -10.90
N VAL A 128 -7.31 2.48 -10.35
CA VAL A 128 -7.35 3.33 -9.15
C VAL A 128 -7.38 4.79 -9.56
N HIS A 129 -8.55 5.43 -9.41
CA HIS A 129 -8.79 6.84 -9.75
C HIS A 129 -9.06 7.74 -8.55
N ALA A 130 -9.16 7.16 -7.35
CA ALA A 130 -9.32 7.85 -6.08
C ALA A 130 -8.18 7.48 -5.12
N SER A 131 -7.80 8.41 -4.24
CA SER A 131 -6.81 8.13 -3.19
C SER A 131 -7.18 8.83 -1.87
N PRO A 132 -6.92 8.20 -0.72
CA PRO A 132 -6.34 6.85 -0.58
C PRO A 132 -7.29 5.75 -1.05
N THR A 133 -6.74 4.66 -1.57
CA THR A 133 -7.49 3.44 -1.88
C THR A 133 -6.76 2.25 -1.26
N THR A 134 -7.48 1.41 -0.54
CA THR A 134 -6.96 0.14 -0.02
C THR A 134 -7.57 -0.99 -0.82
N LEU A 135 -6.74 -1.69 -1.60
CA LEU A 135 -7.11 -2.87 -2.36
C LEU A 135 -6.86 -4.11 -1.49
N LEU A 136 -7.89 -4.92 -1.32
CA LEU A 136 -7.80 -6.22 -0.68
C LEU A 136 -7.75 -7.29 -1.75
N LEU A 137 -6.72 -8.14 -1.72
CA LEU A 137 -6.58 -9.29 -2.61
C LEU A 137 -6.45 -10.55 -1.76
N TYR A 138 -7.09 -11.63 -2.18
CA TYR A 138 -6.82 -12.96 -1.66
C TYR A 138 -6.26 -13.82 -2.78
N SER A 139 -5.03 -14.29 -2.58
CA SER A 139 -4.32 -15.18 -3.50
C SER A 139 -4.39 -16.61 -3.01
N SER A 140 -4.71 -17.55 -3.90
CA SER A 140 -4.66 -18.98 -3.63
C SER A 140 -4.25 -19.75 -4.89
N ASN A 141 -3.31 -20.68 -4.75
CA ASN A 141 -2.69 -21.43 -5.84
C ASN A 141 -2.14 -20.52 -6.94
N GLY A 142 -1.49 -19.41 -6.54
CA GLY A 142 -0.90 -18.44 -7.46
C GLY A 142 -1.90 -17.63 -8.29
N LYS A 143 -3.18 -17.59 -7.89
CA LYS A 143 -4.23 -16.80 -8.54
C LYS A 143 -4.97 -15.95 -7.53
N ILE A 144 -5.33 -14.73 -7.94
CA ILE A 144 -6.26 -13.89 -7.18
C ILE A 144 -7.65 -14.54 -7.28
N VAL A 145 -8.17 -15.04 -6.16
CA VAL A 145 -9.50 -15.67 -6.07
C VAL A 145 -10.58 -14.70 -5.65
N LEU A 146 -10.21 -13.62 -4.95
CA LEU A 146 -11.11 -12.54 -4.56
C LEU A 146 -10.35 -11.21 -4.52
N GLN A 147 -11.04 -10.13 -4.88
CA GLN A 147 -10.55 -8.76 -4.75
C GLN A 147 -11.67 -7.81 -4.32
N ASP A 148 -11.31 -6.76 -3.58
CA ASP A 148 -12.22 -5.68 -3.20
C ASP A 148 -11.46 -4.34 -3.05
N LYS A 149 -12.13 -3.20 -3.30
CA LYS A 149 -11.53 -1.86 -3.19
C LYS A 149 -12.24 -1.05 -2.11
N LEU A 150 -11.46 -0.51 -1.18
CA LEU A 150 -11.92 0.40 -0.14
C LEU A 150 -11.42 1.80 -0.45
N GLU A 151 -12.29 2.66 -0.97
CA GLU A 151 -11.95 4.05 -1.24
C GLU A 151 -12.09 4.95 -0.01
N GLY A 152 -11.20 5.94 0.07
CA GLY A 152 -11.18 6.96 1.10
C GLY A 152 -10.53 6.52 2.40
N VAL A 153 -10.36 7.48 3.31
CA VAL A 153 -9.73 7.27 4.62
C VAL A 153 -10.57 6.28 5.43
N LYS A 154 -9.92 5.23 5.97
CA LYS A 154 -10.53 4.32 6.94
C LYS A 154 -9.83 4.49 8.29
N ARG A 155 -10.60 4.54 9.37
CA ARG A 155 -10.02 4.38 10.70
C ARG A 155 -9.60 2.92 10.93
N MET A 156 -8.81 2.68 11.96
CA MET A 156 -8.26 1.35 12.27
C MET A 156 -9.37 0.31 12.50
N ASP A 157 -10.44 0.67 13.22
CA ASP A 157 -11.63 -0.17 13.46
C ASP A 157 -12.32 -0.55 12.14
N GLN A 158 -12.60 0.45 11.31
CA GLN A 158 -13.28 0.26 10.03
C GLN A 158 -12.45 -0.59 9.05
N LEU A 159 -11.13 -0.40 9.05
CA LEU A 159 -10.23 -1.18 8.21
C LEU A 159 -10.15 -2.64 8.69
N ALA A 160 -10.07 -2.88 10.00
CA ALA A 160 -10.10 -4.22 10.58
C ALA A 160 -11.38 -4.96 10.21
N ASP A 161 -12.54 -4.32 10.40
CA ASP A 161 -13.85 -4.90 10.09
C ASP A 161 -13.97 -5.25 8.60
N SER A 162 -13.50 -4.35 7.73
CA SER A 162 -13.52 -4.57 6.27
C SER A 162 -12.62 -5.74 5.85
N ILE A 163 -11.42 -5.83 6.43
CA ILE A 163 -10.49 -6.94 6.15
C ILE A 163 -11.06 -8.25 6.67
N GLN A 164 -11.63 -8.28 7.87
CA GLN A 164 -12.23 -9.50 8.42
C GLN A 164 -13.39 -10.00 7.55
N GLY A 165 -14.31 -9.11 7.16
CA GLY A 165 -15.41 -9.46 6.27
C GLY A 165 -14.93 -9.96 4.90
N PHE A 166 -13.85 -9.38 4.38
CA PHE A 166 -13.22 -9.81 3.14
C PHE A 166 -12.62 -11.22 3.26
N VAL A 167 -11.88 -11.49 4.34
CA VAL A 167 -11.27 -12.82 4.60
C VAL A 167 -12.35 -13.89 4.74
N ASP A 168 -13.41 -13.62 5.50
CA ASP A 168 -14.53 -14.55 5.67
C ASP A 168 -15.19 -14.91 4.33
N LYS A 169 -15.32 -13.93 3.44
CA LYS A 169 -15.85 -14.13 2.08
C LYS A 169 -14.87 -14.92 1.21
N ALA A 170 -13.57 -14.66 1.31
CA ALA A 170 -12.54 -15.35 0.55
C ALA A 170 -12.47 -16.85 0.90
N LEU A 171 -12.48 -17.18 2.19
CA LEU A 171 -12.45 -18.56 2.68
C LEU A 171 -13.67 -19.36 2.20
N LYS A 172 -14.87 -18.78 2.31
CA LYS A 172 -16.09 -19.40 1.74
C LYS A 172 -16.00 -19.62 0.23
N THR A 173 -15.38 -18.69 -0.49
CA THR A 173 -15.21 -18.82 -1.95
C THR A 173 -14.30 -19.99 -2.30
N ILE A 174 -13.24 -20.21 -1.52
CA ILE A 174 -12.29 -21.32 -1.73
C ILE A 174 -12.96 -22.67 -1.41
N GLU A 175 -13.72 -22.76 -0.32
CA GLU A 175 -14.44 -23.99 0.07
C GLU A 175 -15.46 -24.45 -0.97
N LEU A 176 -16.08 -23.51 -1.70
CA LEU A 176 -17.10 -23.78 -2.72
C LEU A 176 -16.51 -24.18 -4.09
N GLN A 177 -15.19 -24.12 -4.29
CA GLN A 177 -14.59 -24.55 -5.55
C GLN A 177 -14.49 -26.09 -5.60
N PRO A 178 -15.01 -26.74 -6.67
CA PRO A 178 -14.94 -28.19 -6.82
C PRO A 178 -13.47 -28.59 -7.10
N GLY A 179 -12.76 -28.97 -6.04
CA GLY A 179 -11.33 -29.30 -6.08
C GLY A 179 -10.64 -29.34 -4.72
N GLY A 180 -11.25 -28.80 -3.65
CA GLY A 180 -10.80 -28.94 -2.26
C GLY A 180 -11.03 -30.35 -1.71
N GLY A 181 -10.48 -31.36 -2.38
CA GLY A 181 -10.50 -32.74 -1.92
C GLY A 181 -9.70 -32.88 -0.63
N SER A 182 -10.36 -33.38 0.40
CA SER A 182 -9.73 -33.99 1.57
C SER A 182 -8.62 -34.94 1.14
N SER A 183 -7.40 -34.67 1.58
CA SER A 183 -6.39 -35.70 1.78
C SER A 183 -6.32 -35.99 3.27
N ASN A 184 -7.25 -36.82 3.74
CA ASN A 184 -6.97 -37.66 4.90
C ASN A 184 -6.18 -38.86 4.37
N SER A 185 -4.91 -38.94 4.73
CA SER A 185 -4.09 -40.15 4.69
C SER A 185 -3.06 -40.06 5.82
#